data_AF-A0ABD0MT36-F1
#
_entry.id   AF-A0ABD0MT36-F1
#
_cell.length_a   1.000
_cell.length_b   1.000
_cell.length_c   1.000
_cell.angle_alpha   90.00
_cell.angle_beta   90.00
_cell.angle_gamma   90.00
#
_symmetry.space_group_name_H-M   'P 1'
#
loop_
_entity.id
_entity.type
_entity.pdbx_description
1 polymer ?
#
loop_
_entity_poly.entity_id
_entity_poly.type
_entity_poly.pdbx_seq_one_letter_code
_entity_poly.pdbx_strand_id
1 'polypeptide(L)' 'LAFLRVELPLEQVFRHAVHTDASTTNWGTTYDRQAVSGVWTGPQLHWHINCQELLAVRLALNHLKGYLR' A
#
# COMPACT_ATOMS: atom_id res chain seq x y z
N LEU A 1 0.90 15.63 11.93
CA LEU A 1 1.26 14.30 12.45
C LEU A 1 2.24 13.68 11.48
N ALA A 2 3.54 13.81 11.79
CA ALA A 2 4.63 13.30 10.97
C ALA A 2 4.92 11.86 11.40
N PHE A 3 4.42 10.89 10.64
CA PHE A 3 4.74 9.49 10.88
C PHE A 3 5.91 9.09 9.97
N LEU A 4 7.04 8.82 10.63
CA LEU A 4 8.21 8.08 10.16
C LEU A 4 9.09 8.77 9.11
N ARG A 5 9.86 9.75 9.57
CA ARG A 5 11.17 10.07 8.98
C ARG A 5 12.25 9.58 9.94
N VAL A 6 12.55 8.29 9.88
CA VAL A 6 13.79 7.73 10.42
C VAL A 6 14.63 7.34 9.21
N GLU A 7 15.52 8.25 8.83
CA GLU A 7 16.54 8.02 7.80
C GLU A 7 17.60 7.08 8.41
N LEU A 8 17.37 5.77 8.34
CA LEU A 8 18.44 4.79 8.51
C LEU A 8 19.15 4.64 7.16
N PRO A 9 20.48 4.81 7.08
CA PRO A 9 21.24 4.40 5.92
C PRO A 9 21.36 2.88 5.98
N LEU A 10 20.26 2.20 5.67
CA LEU A 10 20.35 0.82 5.24
C LEU A 10 21.01 0.91 3.86
N GLU A 11 22.14 0.24 3.68
CA GLU A 11 22.62 -0.09 2.34
C GLU A 11 21.56 -0.97 1.68
N GLN A 12 20.46 -0.36 1.23
CA GLN A 12 19.22 -1.07 1.02
C GLN A 12 19.07 -1.39 -0.44
N VAL A 13 19.56 -2.58 -0.80
CA VAL A 13 19.25 -3.22 -2.07
C VAL A 13 17.82 -3.75 -1.99
N PHE A 14 16.83 -2.85 -1.98
CA PHE A 14 15.47 -3.24 -2.26
C PHE A 14 15.37 -3.54 -3.76
N ARG A 15 15.08 -4.79 -4.12
CA ARG A 15 14.79 -5.15 -5.52
C ARG A 15 13.51 -4.47 -6.02
N HIS A 16 12.54 -4.30 -5.12
CA HIS A 16 11.24 -3.70 -5.41
C HIS A 16 10.78 -2.84 -4.23
N ALA A 17 10.29 -1.63 -4.52
CA ALA A 17 9.62 -0.76 -3.57
C ALA A 17 8.19 -0.52 -4.04
N VAL A 18 7.21 -0.97 -3.25
CA VAL A 18 5.78 -0.78 -3.52
C VAL A 18 5.27 0.26 -2.55
N HIS A 19 4.60 1.29 -3.07
CA HIS A 19 3.95 2.30 -2.26
C HIS A 19 2.46 2.02 -2.21
N THR A 20 1.85 2.15 -1.03
CA THR A 20 0.41 2.01 -0.84
C THR A 20 -0.13 3.19 -0.05
N ASP A 21 -1.37 3.56 -0.35
CA ASP A 21 -2.11 4.55 0.41
C ASP A 21 -3.55 4.06 0.64
N ALA A 22 -4.14 4.44 1.76
CA ALA A 22 -5.49 4.08 2.12
C ALA A 22 -6.19 5.28 2.77
N SER A 23 -7.42 5.51 2.36
CA SER A 23 -8.32 6.48 2.98
C SER A 23 -9.55 5.78 3.54
N THR A 24 -10.48 6.54 4.10
CA THR A 24 -11.76 6.02 4.59
C THR A 24 -12.68 5.52 3.45
N THR A 25 -12.40 5.86 2.20
CA THR A 25 -13.26 5.52 1.05
C THR A 25 -12.58 4.65 0.00
N ASN A 26 -11.25 4.67 -0.07
CA ASN A 26 -10.50 4.01 -1.15
C ASN A 26 -9.10 3.58 -0.72
N TRP A 27 -8.41 2.89 -1.64
CA TRP A 27 -6.99 2.58 -1.56
C TRP A 27 -6.32 2.70 -2.92
N GLY A 28 -5.00 2.84 -2.89
CA GLY A 28 -4.17 2.83 -4.06
C GLY A 28 -2.81 2.20 -3.81
N THR A 29 -2.16 1.79 -4.89
CA THR A 29 -0.76 1.39 -4.91
C THR A 29 -0.07 1.86 -6.17
N THR A 30 1.21 2.15 -6.05
CA THR A 30 2.09 2.42 -7.18
C THR A 30 3.34 1.55 -7.11
N TYR A 31 3.74 1.03 -8.26
CA TYR A 31 4.96 0.25 -8.45
C TYR A 31 5.39 0.34 -9.92
N ASP A 32 6.63 0.76 -10.19
CA ASP A 32 7.23 0.87 -11.53
C ASP A 32 6.25 1.30 -12.65
N ARG A 33 5.76 2.55 -12.54
CA ARG A 33 4.78 3.20 -13.45
C ARG A 33 3.40 2.54 -13.52
N GLN A 34 3.16 1.44 -12.81
CA GLN A 34 1.83 0.89 -12.61
C GLN A 34 1.17 1.60 -11.43
N ALA A 35 -0.11 1.89 -11.59
CA ALA A 35 -0.97 2.38 -10.51
C ALA A 35 -2.24 1.54 -10.50
N VAL A 36 -2.59 1.00 -9.34
CA VAL A 36 -3.83 0.24 -9.13
C VAL A 36 -4.55 0.85 -7.94
N SER A 37 -5.87 0.98 -8.03
CA SER A 37 -6.69 1.52 -6.95
C SER A 37 -8.05 0.86 -6.93
N GLY A 38 -8.74 1.02 -5.80
CA GLY A 38 -10.11 0.55 -5.64
C GLY A 38 -10.82 1.29 -4.51
N VAL A 39 -12.13 1.09 -4.44
CA VAL A 39 -12.99 1.64 -3.38
C VAL A 39 -13.29 0.59 -2.33
N TRP A 40 -13.47 1.02 -1.09
CA TRP A 40 -13.99 0.16 -0.03
C TRP A 40 -15.47 -0.09 -0.22
N THR A 41 -15.90 -1.31 0.10
CA THR A 41 -17.30 -1.68 0.05
C THR A 41 -17.72 -2.47 1.29
N GLY A 42 -18.99 -2.35 1.66
CA GLY A 42 -19.58 -3.11 2.76
C GLY A 42 -18.86 -2.88 4.10
N PRO A 43 -18.46 -3.94 4.83
CA PRO A 43 -17.84 -3.81 6.15
C PRO A 43 -16.55 -2.97 6.15
N GLN A 44 -15.80 -2.96 5.05
CA GLN A 44 -14.50 -2.29 4.95
C GLN A 44 -14.59 -0.78 5.18
N LEU A 45 -15.73 -0.17 4.86
CA LEU A 45 -15.99 1.26 5.07
C LEU A 45 -15.99 1.65 6.57
N HIS A 46 -16.19 0.68 7.46
CA HIS A 46 -16.29 0.88 8.90
C HIS A 46 -15.09 0.34 9.68
N TRP A 47 -14.08 -0.18 8.98
CA TRP A 47 -12.87 -0.68 9.62
C TRP A 47 -11.99 0.48 10.09
N HIS A 48 -11.22 0.23 11.15
CA HIS A 48 -10.18 1.16 11.58
C HIS A 48 -9.14 1.35 10.46
N ILE A 49 -8.58 2.56 10.34
CA ILE A 49 -7.65 2.91 9.26
C ILE A 49 -6.46 1.95 9.15
N ASN A 50 -5.85 1.53 10.26
CA ASN A 50 -4.77 0.53 10.25
C ASN A 50 -5.18 -0.80 9.57
N CYS A 51 -6.43 -1.24 9.72
CA CYS A 51 -6.93 -2.44 9.04
C CYS A 51 -7.10 -2.20 7.54
N GLN A 52 -7.54 -1.00 7.14
CA GLN A 52 -7.64 -0.59 5.74
C GLN A 52 -6.25 -0.47 5.09
N GLU A 53 -5.26 0.10 5.77
CA GLU A 53 -3.87 0.17 5.33
C GLU A 53 -3.27 -1.23 5.10
N LEU A 54 -3.44 -2.15 6.05
CA LEU A 54 -2.97 -3.52 5.90
C LEU A 54 -3.70 -4.27 4.76
N LEU A 55 -5.00 -4.01 4.58
CA LEU A 55 -5.73 -4.57 3.45
C LEU A 55 -5.22 -4.00 2.11
N ALA A 56 -4.92 -2.69 2.05
CA ALA A 56 -4.35 -2.06 0.86
C ALA A 56 -3.00 -2.70 0.48
N VAL A 57 -2.14 -2.99 1.46
CA VAL A 57 -0.88 -3.75 1.24
C VAL A 57 -1.17 -5.13 0.64
N ARG A 58 -2.11 -5.89 1.22
CA ARG A 58 -2.48 -7.21 0.72
C ARG A 58 -3.01 -7.15 -0.72
N LEU A 59 -3.87 -6.19 -1.02
CA LEU A 59 -4.43 -6.01 -2.37
C LEU A 59 -3.32 -5.62 -3.36
N ALA A 60 -2.45 -4.68 -2.99
CA ALA A 60 -1.31 -4.28 -3.80
C ALA A 60 -0.42 -5.47 -4.18
N LEU A 61 -0.03 -6.29 -3.21
CA LEU A 61 0.79 -7.48 -3.46
C LEU A 61 0.11 -8.51 -4.37
N ASN A 62 -1.22 -8.68 -4.24
CA ASN A 62 -1.96 -9.57 -5.12
C ASN A 62 -2.01 -9.07 -6.56
N HIS A 63 -2.25 -7.78 -6.77
CA HIS A 63 -2.29 -7.17 -8.09
C HIS A 63 -0.89 -7.11 -8.74
N LEU A 64 0.14 -6.86 -7.95
CA LEU A 64 1.50 -6.69 -8.43
C LEU A 64 2.30 -8.00 -8.49
N LYS A 65 1.72 -9.14 -8.09
CA LYS A 65 2.41 -10.45 -8.03
C LYS A 65 3.11 -10.85 -9.34
N GLY A 66 2.59 -10.43 -10.50
CA GLY A 66 3.24 -10.67 -11.80
C GLY A 66 4.48 -9.81 -12.06
N TYR A 67 4.56 -8.64 -11.44
CA TYR A 67 5.62 -7.65 -11.63
C TYR A 67 6.73 -7.71 -10.58
N LEU A 68 6.48 -8.34 -9.43
CA LEU A 68 7.40 -8.47 -8.30
C LEU A 68 8.21 -9.79 -8.32
N ARG A 69 8.46 -10.35 -9.50
CA ARG A 69 9.15 -11.65 -9.66
C ARG A 69 10.67 -11.52 -9.65
#